data_AF-A0A927R265-F1
#
_entry.id   AF-A0A927R265-F1
#
_cell.length_a   1.000
_cell.length_b   1.000
_cell.length_c   1.000
_cell.angle_alpha   90.00
_cell.angle_beta   90.00
_cell.angle_gamma   90.00
#
_symmetry.space_group_name_H-M   'P 1'
#
loop_
_entity.id
_entity.type
_entity.pdbx_description
1 polymer ?
#
loop_
_entity_poly.entity_id
_entity_poly.type
_entity_poly.pdbx_seq_one_letter_code
_entity_poly.pdbx_strand_id
1 'polypeptide(L)'
;MTTSPAPTSRITVLDRIADWALDPDGHTYGDERERLRWYEGMATAAMIQWIALPWAAAVLVWVGGRPVAPTLVVLLALLYLPILLCARYVARRRVDPRRIRWTTRTISTALLVGVPYLLFLFGLARAYHLLAGPPVWAVPLGAAFGIGGAAVGVRLDARRRNRAAAAEELD
;
A
#
# COMPACT_ATOMS: atom_id res chain seq x y z
N MET A 1 -13.10 26.85 -33.82
CA MET A 1 -12.26 25.85 -33.13
C MET A 1 -11.66 26.49 -31.90
N THR A 2 -12.26 26.28 -30.73
CA THR A 2 -11.77 26.78 -29.44
C THR A 2 -10.91 25.69 -28.81
N THR A 3 -9.59 25.87 -28.82
CA THR A 3 -8.65 25.04 -28.07
C THR A 3 -8.86 25.32 -26.58
N SER A 4 -9.54 24.41 -25.89
CA SER A 4 -9.58 24.44 -24.43
C SER A 4 -8.14 24.33 -23.92
N PRO A 5 -7.66 25.27 -23.09
CA PRO A 5 -6.33 25.15 -22.51
C PRO A 5 -6.28 23.87 -21.67
N ALA A 6 -5.32 23.00 -21.97
CA ALA A 6 -5.06 21.82 -21.16
C ALA A 6 -4.82 22.27 -19.70
N PRO A 7 -5.49 21.69 -18.70
CA PRO A 7 -5.28 22.06 -17.32
C PRO A 7 -3.81 21.81 -16.98
N THR A 8 -3.07 22.87 -16.69
CA THR A 8 -1.70 22.84 -16.19
C THR A 8 -1.71 22.23 -14.78
N SER A 9 -1.69 20.90 -14.70
CA SER A 9 -1.52 20.21 -13.43
C SER A 9 -0.17 20.64 -12.86
N ARG A 10 -0.16 21.39 -11.76
CA ARG A 10 1.08 21.79 -11.07
C ARG A 10 1.90 20.54 -10.78
N ILE A 11 3.11 20.47 -11.34
CA ILE A 11 4.08 19.40 -11.09
C ILE A 11 4.31 19.32 -9.57
N THR A 12 4.04 18.15 -8.99
CA THR A 12 4.20 17.94 -7.55
C THR A 12 5.61 17.46 -7.21
N VAL A 13 6.01 17.53 -5.94
CA VAL A 13 7.28 16.94 -5.46
C VAL A 13 7.34 15.44 -5.76
N LEU A 14 6.19 14.75 -5.66
CA LEU A 14 6.09 13.32 -5.96
C LEU A 14 6.30 13.01 -7.44
N ASP A 15 5.86 13.90 -8.34
CA ASP A 15 6.14 13.77 -9.78
C ASP A 15 7.64 13.89 -10.05
N ARG A 16 8.32 14.87 -9.43
CA ARG A 16 9.78 15.03 -9.58
C ARG A 16 10.57 13.83 -9.07
N ILE A 17 10.15 13.26 -7.94
CA ILE A 17 10.79 12.04 -7.41
C ILE A 17 10.55 10.87 -8.36
N ALA A 18 9.34 10.73 -8.89
CA ALA A 18 9.01 9.66 -9.83
C ALA A 18 9.79 9.80 -11.15
N ASP A 19 9.89 11.01 -11.70
CA ASP A 19 10.66 11.27 -12.92
C ASP A 19 12.15 10.95 -12.71
N TRP A 20 12.72 11.37 -11.58
CA TRP A 20 14.10 11.05 -11.23
C TRP A 20 14.33 9.55 -10.99
N ALA A 21 13.41 8.86 -10.31
CA ALA A 21 13.59 7.46 -9.93
C ALA A 21 13.26 6.48 -11.07
N LEU A 22 12.30 6.82 -11.93
CA LEU A 22 11.86 5.95 -13.02
C LEU A 22 12.61 6.18 -14.33
N ASP A 23 13.23 7.36 -14.49
CA ASP A 23 13.93 7.77 -15.70
C ASP A 23 13.09 7.50 -16.98
N PRO A 24 11.94 8.18 -17.12
CA PRO A 24 11.01 7.91 -18.22
C PRO A 24 11.60 8.23 -19.60
N ASP A 25 12.61 9.10 -19.66
CA ASP A 25 13.31 9.50 -20.88
C ASP A 25 14.38 8.47 -21.31
N GLY A 26 14.63 7.45 -20.47
CA GLY A 26 15.32 6.22 -20.89
C GLY A 26 16.83 6.34 -21.05
N HIS A 27 17.49 7.25 -20.34
CA HIS A 27 18.95 7.31 -20.36
C HIS A 27 19.61 6.10 -19.67
N THR A 28 18.88 5.42 -18.78
CA THR A 28 19.35 4.27 -17.98
C THR A 28 19.08 2.93 -18.65
N TYR A 29 18.15 2.85 -19.62
CA TYR A 29 17.71 1.59 -20.24
C TYR A 29 18.02 1.63 -21.75
N GLY A 30 18.48 0.51 -22.33
CA GLY A 30 18.84 0.48 -23.74
C GLY A 30 17.63 0.55 -24.68
N ASP A 31 16.59 -0.23 -24.38
CA ASP A 31 15.31 -0.21 -25.11
C ASP A 31 14.09 -0.30 -24.17
N GLU A 32 12.90 -0.06 -24.72
CA GLU A 32 11.64 -0.12 -23.97
C GLU A 32 11.38 -1.52 -23.37
N ARG A 33 11.85 -2.57 -24.04
CA ARG A 33 11.62 -3.96 -23.63
C ARG A 33 12.48 -4.31 -22.41
N GLU A 34 13.70 -3.82 -22.38
CA GLU A 34 14.64 -3.92 -21.27
C GLU A 34 14.11 -3.16 -20.06
N ARG A 35 13.58 -1.95 -20.27
CA ARG A 35 12.90 -1.17 -19.22
C ARG A 35 11.73 -1.95 -18.60
N LEU A 36 10.89 -2.57 -19.42
CA LEU A 36 9.77 -3.38 -18.92
C LEU A 36 10.23 -4.62 -18.13
N ARG A 37 11.26 -5.32 -18.61
CA ARG A 37 11.85 -6.47 -17.90
C ARG A 37 12.47 -6.06 -16.56
N TRP A 38 13.14 -4.91 -16.52
CA TRP A 38 13.65 -4.35 -15.28
C TRP A 38 12.54 -4.05 -14.28
N TYR A 39 11.46 -3.40 -14.72
CA TYR A 39 10.31 -3.14 -13.86
C TYR A 39 9.60 -4.42 -13.40
N GLU A 40 9.51 -5.45 -14.25
CA GLU A 40 9.00 -6.77 -13.86
C GLU A 40 9.87 -7.41 -12.77
N GLY A 41 11.20 -7.36 -12.93
CA GLY A 41 12.15 -7.84 -11.92
C GLY A 41 12.05 -7.08 -10.61
N MET A 42 12.01 -5.75 -10.66
CA MET A 42 11.87 -4.89 -9.49
C MET A 42 10.52 -5.07 -8.79
N ALA A 43 9.43 -5.23 -9.53
CA ALA A 43 8.12 -5.52 -8.97
C ALA A 43 8.11 -6.89 -8.25
N THR A 44 8.77 -7.89 -8.84
CA THR A 44 8.93 -9.22 -8.24
C THR A 44 9.75 -9.14 -6.95
N ALA A 45 10.90 -8.48 -6.97
CA ALA A 45 11.76 -8.30 -5.80
C ALA A 45 11.04 -7.53 -4.68
N ALA A 46 10.32 -6.45 -5.02
CA ALA A 46 9.49 -5.71 -4.09
C ALA A 46 8.42 -6.62 -3.48
N MET A 47 7.68 -7.39 -4.28
CA MET A 47 6.65 -8.30 -3.75
C MET A 47 7.23 -9.34 -2.78
N ILE A 48 8.42 -9.87 -3.07
CA ILE A 48 9.13 -10.79 -2.14
C ILE A 48 9.48 -10.06 -0.84
N GLN A 49 10.04 -8.85 -0.89
CA GLN A 49 10.38 -8.06 0.30
C GLN A 49 9.15 -7.75 1.16
N TRP A 50 8.02 -7.44 0.53
CA TRP A 50 6.76 -7.16 1.21
C TRP A 50 6.15 -8.38 1.91
N ILE A 51 6.55 -9.57 1.51
CA ILE A 51 6.18 -10.80 2.21
C ILE A 51 7.23 -11.08 3.28
N ALA A 52 8.50 -11.17 2.92
CA ALA A 52 9.56 -11.65 3.80
C ALA A 52 9.81 -10.73 5.01
N LEU A 53 9.90 -9.41 4.81
CA LEU A 53 10.23 -8.48 5.89
C LEU A 53 9.16 -8.41 6.98
N PRO A 54 7.85 -8.38 6.67
CA PRO A 54 6.81 -8.38 7.70
C PRO A 54 6.77 -9.69 8.47
N TRP A 55 6.97 -10.83 7.80
CA TRP A 55 7.08 -12.12 8.47
C TRP A 55 8.28 -12.16 9.41
N ALA A 56 9.45 -11.67 8.98
CA ALA A 56 10.63 -11.57 9.83
C ALA A 56 10.38 -10.65 11.03
N ALA A 57 9.81 -9.47 10.82
CA ALA A 57 9.48 -8.54 11.89
C ALA A 57 8.47 -9.13 12.88
N ALA A 58 7.46 -9.85 12.38
CA ALA A 58 6.50 -10.58 13.21
C ALA A 58 7.21 -11.62 14.08
N VAL A 59 8.08 -12.46 13.52
CA VAL A 59 8.84 -13.43 14.34
C VAL A 59 9.72 -12.72 15.38
N LEU A 60 10.44 -11.68 14.97
CA LEU A 60 11.39 -10.97 15.82
C LEU A 60 10.73 -10.23 16.98
N VAL A 61 9.54 -9.63 16.80
CA VAL A 61 8.85 -8.95 17.91
C VAL A 61 8.37 -9.95 18.97
N TRP A 62 8.02 -11.18 18.57
CA TRP A 62 7.59 -12.22 19.50
C TRP A 62 8.74 -12.82 20.31
N VAL A 63 9.89 -13.03 19.67
CA VAL A 63 11.10 -13.58 20.29
C VAL A 63 11.85 -12.52 21.09
N GLY A 64 12.11 -11.35 20.49
CA GLY A 64 12.90 -10.29 21.10
C GLY A 64 12.12 -9.38 22.06
N GLY A 65 10.79 -9.36 21.96
CA GLY A 65 9.93 -8.59 22.86
C GLY A 65 10.14 -7.07 22.80
N ARG A 66 9.97 -6.41 23.94
CA ARG A 66 9.96 -4.93 24.05
C ARG A 66 11.24 -4.24 23.57
N PRO A 67 12.47 -4.74 23.84
CA PRO A 67 13.70 -4.07 23.43
C PRO A 67 13.84 -3.86 21.91
N VAL A 68 13.43 -4.83 21.10
CA VAL A 68 13.59 -4.77 19.64
C VAL A 68 12.42 -4.07 18.93
N ALA A 69 11.28 -3.93 19.61
CA ALA A 69 10.04 -3.46 19.02
C ALA A 69 10.15 -2.05 18.37
N PRO A 70 10.76 -1.02 18.98
CA PRO A 70 10.88 0.30 18.35
C PRO A 70 11.66 0.25 17.03
N THR A 71 12.76 -0.50 16.99
CA THR A 71 13.58 -0.67 15.79
C THR A 71 12.78 -1.33 14.67
N LEU A 72 12.01 -2.38 14.98
CA LEU A 72 11.16 -3.05 14.00
C LEU A 72 10.04 -2.14 13.48
N VAL A 73 9.45 -1.30 14.33
CA VAL A 73 8.45 -0.31 13.91
C VAL A 73 9.06 0.69 12.93
N VAL A 74 10.25 1.21 13.20
CA VAL A 74 10.95 2.13 12.30
C VAL A 74 11.26 1.47 10.96
N LEU A 75 11.77 0.23 10.98
CA LEU A 75 12.08 -0.51 9.75
C LEU A 75 10.83 -0.77 8.89
N LEU A 76 9.72 -1.20 9.51
CA LEU A 76 8.46 -1.38 8.80
C LEU A 76 7.90 -0.05 8.31
N ALA A 77 8.03 1.05 9.06
CA ALA A 77 7.60 2.37 8.61
C ALA A 77 8.40 2.82 7.37
N LEU A 78 9.72 2.61 7.35
CA LEU A 78 10.58 2.89 6.20
C LEU A 78 10.24 2.02 4.99
N LEU A 79 9.79 0.78 5.21
CA LEU A 79 9.29 -0.10 4.16
C LEU A 79 7.95 0.40 3.59
N TYR A 80 7.00 0.79 4.46
CA TYR A 80 5.63 1.16 4.05
C TYR A 80 5.45 2.59 3.57
N LEU A 81 6.31 3.50 3.97
CA LEU A 81 6.17 4.89 3.56
C LEU A 81 6.30 5.08 2.03
N PRO A 82 7.34 4.53 1.34
CA PRO A 82 7.44 4.61 -0.12
C PRO A 82 6.23 4.02 -0.84
N ILE A 83 5.66 2.97 -0.26
CA ILE A 83 4.49 2.26 -0.79
C ILE A 83 3.26 3.15 -0.75
N LEU A 84 3.00 3.79 0.39
CA LEU A 84 1.88 4.71 0.54
C LEU A 84 2.01 5.90 -0.41
N LEU A 85 3.24 6.39 -0.61
CA LEU A 85 3.53 7.44 -1.58
C LEU A 85 3.29 6.96 -3.02
N CYS A 86 3.75 5.77 -3.37
CA CYS A 86 3.50 5.15 -4.67
C CYS A 86 2.00 4.95 -4.93
N ALA A 87 1.26 4.39 -3.96
CA ALA A 87 -0.19 4.21 -4.06
C ALA A 87 -0.91 5.54 -4.28
N ARG A 88 -0.48 6.62 -3.58
CA ARG A 88 -1.02 7.97 -3.75
C ARG A 88 -0.65 8.57 -5.11
N TYR A 89 0.57 8.34 -5.59
CA TYR A 89 1.02 8.75 -6.93
C TYR A 89 0.16 8.09 -8.03
N VAL A 90 0.04 6.77 -7.97
CA VAL A 90 -0.73 5.95 -8.92
C VAL A 90 -2.22 6.36 -8.90
N ALA A 91 -2.80 6.56 -7.71
CA ALA A 91 -4.19 6.99 -7.57
C ALA A 91 -4.45 8.36 -8.21
N ARG A 92 -3.47 9.28 -8.20
CA ARG A 92 -3.59 10.59 -8.87
C ARG A 92 -3.56 10.49 -10.39
N ARG A 93 -2.88 9.48 -10.95
CA ARG A 93 -2.79 9.27 -12.41
C ARG A 93 -3.94 8.47 -13.00
N ARG A 94 -5.05 8.32 -12.26
CA ARG A 94 -6.28 7.61 -12.68
C ARG A 94 -6.03 6.17 -13.15
N VAL A 95 -4.89 5.57 -12.80
CA VAL A 95 -4.72 4.13 -12.89
C VAL A 95 -5.73 3.55 -11.91
N ASP A 96 -6.57 2.64 -12.38
CA ASP A 96 -7.57 2.00 -11.55
C ASP A 96 -7.00 0.72 -10.92
N PRO A 97 -6.45 0.78 -9.69
CA PRO A 97 -5.94 -0.42 -9.02
C PRO A 97 -7.08 -1.35 -8.58
N ARG A 98 -8.35 -1.01 -8.81
CA ARG A 98 -9.51 -1.72 -8.25
C ARG A 98 -10.15 -2.71 -9.22
N ARG A 99 -9.60 -2.85 -10.43
CA ARG A 99 -9.97 -3.94 -11.37
C ARG A 99 -9.38 -5.29 -11.00
N ILE A 100 -9.01 -5.49 -9.73
CA ILE A 100 -8.51 -6.76 -9.23
C ILE A 100 -9.69 -7.73 -9.16
N ARG A 101 -9.63 -8.80 -9.97
CA ARG A 101 -10.55 -9.93 -9.83
C ARG A 101 -10.22 -10.68 -8.54
N TRP A 102 -11.23 -10.94 -7.73
CA TRP A 102 -11.10 -11.77 -6.53
C TRP A 102 -10.93 -13.23 -6.95
N THR A 103 -9.67 -13.63 -7.09
CA THR A 103 -9.27 -15.01 -7.36
C THR A 103 -8.63 -15.61 -6.11
N THR A 104 -8.56 -16.95 -6.03
CA THR A 104 -7.85 -17.63 -4.93
C THR A 104 -6.41 -17.14 -4.80
N ARG A 105 -5.73 -16.88 -5.92
CA ARG A 105 -4.36 -16.32 -5.94
C ARG A 105 -4.31 -14.92 -5.31
N THR A 106 -5.25 -14.04 -5.68
CA THR A 106 -5.33 -12.70 -5.10
C THR A 106 -5.56 -12.77 -3.58
N ILE A 107 -6.47 -13.64 -3.14
CA ILE A 107 -6.79 -13.83 -1.72
C ILE A 107 -5.57 -14.39 -0.98
N SER A 108 -4.90 -15.42 -1.53
CA SER A 108 -3.72 -16.00 -0.89
C SER A 108 -2.59 -14.99 -0.78
N THR A 109 -2.34 -14.18 -1.81
CA THR A 109 -1.33 -13.12 -1.75
C THR A 109 -1.72 -12.03 -0.74
N ALA A 110 -2.99 -11.63 -0.71
CA ALA A 110 -3.48 -10.65 0.27
C ALA A 110 -3.33 -11.15 1.72
N LEU A 111 -3.61 -12.44 1.97
CA LEU A 111 -3.38 -13.05 3.27
C LEU A 111 -1.89 -13.15 3.59
N LEU A 112 -1.07 -13.58 2.64
CA LEU A 112 0.38 -13.74 2.83
C LEU A 112 1.07 -12.41 3.19
N VAL A 113 0.58 -11.31 2.61
CA VAL A 113 1.02 -9.96 2.95
C VAL A 113 0.36 -9.48 4.24
N GLY A 114 -0.95 -9.64 4.43
CA GLY A 114 -1.70 -9.04 5.54
C GLY A 114 -1.54 -9.71 6.91
N VAL A 115 -1.48 -11.04 6.96
CA VAL A 115 -1.33 -11.82 8.21
C VAL A 115 -0.12 -11.42 9.06
N PRO A 116 1.11 -11.27 8.52
CA PRO A 116 2.26 -10.91 9.33
C PRO A 116 2.12 -9.55 10.03
N TYR A 117 1.38 -8.59 9.47
CA TYR A 117 1.11 -7.33 10.17
C TYR A 117 0.25 -7.54 11.40
N LEU A 118 -0.80 -8.36 11.30
CA LEU A 118 -1.67 -8.67 12.44
C LEU A 118 -0.87 -9.36 13.54
N LEU A 119 -0.01 -10.31 13.17
CA LEU A 119 0.90 -10.99 14.09
C LEU A 119 1.90 -10.01 14.72
N PHE A 120 2.46 -9.08 13.95
CA PHE A 120 3.36 -8.06 14.45
C PHE A 120 2.67 -7.12 15.45
N LEU A 121 1.48 -6.60 15.12
CA LEU A 121 0.71 -5.73 16.00
C LEU A 121 0.30 -6.44 17.29
N PHE A 122 -0.08 -7.71 17.21
CA PHE A 122 -0.39 -8.51 18.39
C PHE A 122 0.85 -8.76 19.25
N GLY A 123 1.98 -9.09 18.61
CA GLY A 123 3.27 -9.25 19.29
C GLY A 123 3.72 -7.97 19.99
N LEU A 124 3.51 -6.82 19.36
CA LEU A 124 3.77 -5.50 19.93
C LEU A 124 2.87 -5.24 21.15
N ALA A 125 1.57 -5.50 21.03
CA ALA A 125 0.64 -5.35 22.14
C ALA A 125 1.00 -6.25 23.34
N ARG A 126 1.43 -7.48 23.07
CA ARG A 126 1.98 -8.40 24.07
C ARG A 126 3.24 -7.85 24.72
N ALA A 127 4.21 -7.41 23.93
CA ALA A 127 5.51 -6.91 24.39
C ALA A 127 5.40 -5.71 25.34
N TYR A 128 4.39 -4.86 25.14
CA TYR A 128 4.12 -3.70 25.99
C TYR A 128 3.07 -3.97 27.07
N HIS A 129 2.66 -5.23 27.29
CA HIS A 129 1.62 -5.61 28.23
C HIS A 129 0.29 -4.86 28.04
N LEU A 130 0.01 -4.37 26.82
CA LEU A 130 -1.25 -3.70 26.49
C LEU A 130 -2.45 -4.66 26.59
N LEU A 131 -2.17 -5.96 26.69
CA LEU A 131 -3.16 -7.02 26.84
C LEU A 131 -3.41 -7.42 28.31
N ALA A 132 -2.70 -6.85 29.29
CA ALA A 132 -2.73 -7.28 30.70
C ALA A 132 -3.68 -6.46 31.62
N GLY A 133 -4.53 -5.58 31.07
CA GLY A 133 -5.56 -4.83 31.81
C GLY A 133 -6.96 -4.92 31.15
N PRO A 134 -8.05 -4.49 31.83
CA PRO A 134 -9.41 -4.58 31.28
C PRO A 134 -9.72 -3.42 30.29
N PRO A 135 -10.51 -3.62 29.20
CA PRO A 135 -10.73 -4.81 28.41
C PRO A 135 -10.02 -4.73 27.03
N VAL A 136 -9.56 -5.90 26.62
CA VAL A 136 -8.57 -6.26 25.59
C VAL A 136 -9.03 -6.02 24.13
N TRP A 137 -10.03 -5.16 23.93
CA TRP A 137 -10.64 -4.93 22.62
C TRP A 137 -10.04 -3.77 21.84
N ALA A 138 -9.30 -2.85 22.47
CA ALA A 138 -8.79 -1.64 21.80
C ALA A 138 -7.79 -1.92 20.66
N VAL A 139 -6.96 -2.96 20.79
CA VAL A 139 -5.97 -3.33 19.76
C VAL A 139 -6.64 -4.04 18.56
N PRO A 140 -7.45 -5.10 18.74
CA PRO A 140 -8.20 -5.68 17.62
C PRO A 140 -9.27 -4.73 17.08
N LEU A 141 -9.87 -3.83 17.88
CA LEU A 141 -10.75 -2.77 17.36
C LEU A 141 -9.98 -1.72 16.58
N GLY A 142 -8.78 -1.32 16.97
CA GLY A 142 -7.96 -0.40 16.17
C GLY A 142 -7.60 -1.01 14.80
N ALA A 143 -7.25 -2.29 14.78
CA ALA A 143 -7.01 -3.03 13.54
C ALA A 143 -8.32 -3.22 12.73
N ALA A 144 -9.44 -3.54 13.37
CA ALA A 144 -10.74 -3.68 12.73
C ALA A 144 -11.32 -2.34 12.25
N PHE A 145 -11.03 -1.23 12.92
CA PHE A 145 -11.36 0.13 12.47
C PHE A 145 -10.43 0.58 11.36
N GLY A 146 -9.16 0.18 11.35
CA GLY A 146 -8.24 0.44 10.23
C GLY A 146 -8.66 -0.31 8.97
N ILE A 147 -8.90 -1.63 9.10
CA ILE A 147 -9.35 -2.49 7.99
C ILE A 147 -10.78 -2.13 7.58
N GLY A 148 -11.68 -1.92 8.54
CA GLY A 148 -13.07 -1.53 8.32
C GLY A 148 -13.19 -0.13 7.73
N GLY A 149 -12.39 0.82 8.20
CA GLY A 149 -12.30 2.18 7.66
C GLY A 149 -11.77 2.19 6.23
N ALA A 150 -10.77 1.37 5.92
CA ALA A 150 -10.31 1.16 4.55
C ALA A 150 -11.40 0.53 3.67
N ALA A 151 -12.12 -0.49 4.16
CA ALA A 151 -13.21 -1.13 3.43
C ALA A 151 -14.40 -0.18 3.20
N VAL A 152 -14.78 0.63 4.20
CA VAL A 152 -15.82 1.66 4.10
C VAL A 152 -15.39 2.78 3.17
N GLY A 153 -14.13 3.22 3.23
CA GLY A 153 -13.57 4.19 2.29
C GLY A 153 -13.62 3.70 0.84
N VAL A 154 -13.24 2.45 0.60
CA VAL A 154 -13.35 1.80 -0.71
C VAL A 154 -14.82 1.71 -1.16
N ARG A 155 -15.75 1.36 -0.27
CA ARG A 155 -17.18 1.23 -0.58
C ARG A 155 -17.87 2.57 -0.83
N LEU A 156 -17.54 3.61 -0.07
CA LEU A 156 -18.06 4.97 -0.26
C LEU A 156 -17.54 5.58 -1.55
N ASP A 157 -16.27 5.36 -1.88
CA ASP A 157 -15.69 5.82 -3.14
C ASP A 157 -16.28 5.06 -4.34
N ALA A 158 -16.53 3.76 -4.21
CA ALA A 158 -17.28 2.99 -5.22
C ALA A 158 -18.71 3.53 -5.43
N ARG A 159 -19.42 3.87 -4.34
CA ARG A 159 -20.77 4.46 -4.43
C ARG A 159 -20.79 5.84 -5.09
N ARG A 160 -19.80 6.69 -4.80
CA ARG A 160 -19.68 8.01 -5.43
C ARG A 160 -19.49 7.90 -6.94
N ARG A 161 -18.71 6.92 -7.39
CA ARG A 161 -18.46 6.68 -8.82
C ARG A 161 -19.65 6.05 -9.54
N ASN A 162 -20.36 5.12 -8.91
CA ASN A 162 -21.60 4.58 -9.49
C ASN A 162 -22.67 5.67 -9.65
N ARG A 163 -22.71 6.65 -8.74
CA ARG A 163 -23.58 7.83 -8.88
C ARG A 163 -23.13 8.77 -9.99
N ALA A 164 -21.81 8.93 -10.18
CA ALA A 164 -21.28 9.73 -11.28
C ALA A 164 -21.54 9.06 -12.65
N ALA A 165 -21.35 7.75 -12.77
CA ALA A 165 -21.63 7.00 -13.98
C ALA A 165 -23.13 6.96 -14.32
N ALA A 166 -24.00 6.79 -13.32
CA ALA A 166 -25.45 6.84 -13.51
C ALA A 166 -25.97 8.25 -13.87
N ALA A 167 -25.21 9.31 -13.54
CA ALA A 167 -25.53 10.67 -13.96
C ALA A 167 -25.14 10.93 -15.42
N GLU A 168 -24.06 10.31 -15.91
CA GLU A 168 -23.67 10.37 -17.34
C GLU A 168 -24.59 9.55 -18.26
N GLU A 169 -25.34 8.56 -17.75
CA GLU A 169 -26.31 7.77 -18.55
C GLU A 169 -27.69 8.44 -18.69
N LEU A 170 -27.95 9.52 -17.93
CA LEU A 170 -29.24 10.24 -17.93
C LEU A 170 -29.21 11.57 -18.71
N ASP A 171 -28.02 12.02 -19.13
CA ASP A 171 -27.79 13.16 -20.04
C ASP A 171 -27.62 12.67 -21.49
#